data_AF-A0AAW0QB80-F1
#
_entry.id   AF-A0AAW0QB80-F1
#
_cell.length_a   1.000
_cell.length_b   1.000
_cell.length_c   1.000
_cell.angle_alpha   90.00
_cell.angle_beta   90.00
_cell.angle_gamma   90.00
#
_symmetry.space_group_name_H-M   'P 1'
#
loop_
_entity.id
_entity.type
_entity.pdbx_description
1 polymer ?
#
loop_
_entity_poly.entity_id
_entity_poly.type
_entity_poly.pdbx_seq_one_letter_code
_entity_poly.pdbx_strand_id
1 'polypeptide(L)'
;MLPQFSLGVVLAYLATGALAAVSPDGTCGLLKGGANKGYTCFKEKACCSSSGYCGAEDAYCLTSAGCQGSYSNATSACRAPVPGTTISVDGTCGSKEAGKFGYKCPGTDCCSAAGWCGNTNDHCSAATGCQAGFGTCK
;
A
#
# COMPACT_ATOMS: atom_id res chain seq x y z
N MET A 1 39.05 -6.27 -54.30
CA MET A 1 38.81 -4.96 -53.65
C MET A 1 37.42 -5.03 -53.03
N LEU A 2 37.31 -5.40 -51.76
CA LEU A 2 36.03 -5.51 -51.03
C LEU A 2 35.86 -4.28 -50.12
N PRO A 3 34.70 -3.59 -50.11
CA PRO A 3 34.40 -2.63 -49.06
C PRO A 3 33.64 -3.27 -47.89
N GLN A 4 34.33 -3.26 -46.76
CA GLN A 4 33.91 -3.28 -45.36
C GLN A 4 32.43 -3.01 -45.00
N PHE A 5 31.85 -3.93 -44.20
CA PHE A 5 30.70 -3.72 -43.31
C PHE A 5 31.16 -2.98 -42.04
N SER A 6 30.57 -1.82 -41.72
CA SER A 6 30.75 -1.17 -40.43
C SER A 6 29.48 -1.28 -39.58
N LEU A 7 29.61 -2.01 -38.48
CA LEU A 7 28.65 -2.19 -37.41
C LEU A 7 28.54 -0.88 -36.60
N GLY A 8 27.41 -0.19 -36.66
CA GLY A 8 27.18 1.09 -35.97
C GLY A 8 26.07 0.99 -34.92
N VAL A 9 26.45 0.57 -33.71
CA VAL A 9 25.82 0.78 -32.39
C VAL A 9 24.34 1.18 -32.36
N VAL A 10 23.46 0.21 -32.14
CA VAL A 10 22.16 0.47 -31.52
C VAL A 10 22.44 0.92 -30.08
N LEU A 11 22.20 2.20 -29.78
CA LEU A 11 22.20 2.73 -28.42
C LEU A 11 21.02 2.08 -27.66
N ALA A 12 21.23 0.87 -27.17
CA ALA A 12 20.44 0.32 -26.10
C ALA A 12 20.70 1.21 -24.88
N TYR A 13 19.73 2.04 -24.53
CA TYR A 13 19.65 2.68 -23.22
C TYR A 13 19.62 1.56 -22.18
N LEU A 14 20.80 1.13 -21.72
CA LEU A 14 20.94 0.31 -20.54
C LEU A 14 20.61 1.24 -19.37
N ALA A 15 19.33 1.27 -18.98
CA ALA A 15 18.97 1.70 -17.64
C ALA A 15 19.59 0.68 -16.67
N THR A 16 20.86 0.87 -16.34
CA THR A 16 21.49 0.23 -15.18
C THR A 16 20.90 0.90 -13.94
N GLY A 17 19.63 0.60 -13.64
CA GLY A 17 19.10 0.86 -12.31
C GLY A 17 19.95 0.06 -11.35
N ALA A 18 20.84 0.73 -10.62
CA ALA A 18 21.48 0.12 -9.47
C ALA A 18 20.37 -0.49 -8.62
N LEU A 19 20.43 -1.80 -8.38
CA LEU A 19 19.53 -2.47 -7.42
C LEU A 19 19.59 -1.63 -6.14
N ALA A 20 18.46 -1.00 -5.79
CA ALA A 20 18.37 -0.15 -4.62
C ALA A 20 18.82 -0.96 -3.39
N ALA A 21 19.89 -0.51 -2.72
CA ALA A 21 20.50 -1.22 -1.62
C ALA A 21 19.48 -1.46 -0.49
N VAL A 22 19.63 -2.57 0.23
CA VAL A 22 18.77 -2.88 1.37
C VAL A 22 19.04 -1.89 2.50
N SER A 23 17.96 -1.40 3.12
CA SER A 23 17.99 -0.39 4.17
C SER A 23 18.78 -0.84 5.40
N PRO A 24 19.74 -0.03 5.88
CA PRO A 24 20.49 -0.30 7.11
C PRO A 24 19.77 0.14 8.39
N ASP A 25 18.79 1.05 8.28
CA ASP A 25 18.14 1.73 9.41
C ASP A 25 16.61 1.63 9.40
N GLY A 26 16.06 0.88 8.44
CA GLY A 26 14.62 0.75 8.23
C GLY A 26 13.99 1.92 7.48
N THR A 27 14.75 2.90 7.00
CA THR A 27 14.25 3.93 6.07
C THR A 27 14.27 3.42 4.63
N CYS A 28 13.31 3.85 3.82
CA CYS A 28 13.18 3.39 2.44
C CYS A 28 12.62 4.48 1.53
N GLY A 29 12.80 4.31 0.23
CA GLY A 29 12.34 5.26 -0.76
C GLY A 29 13.10 6.57 -0.78
N LEU A 30 12.57 7.52 -1.55
CA LEU A 30 13.23 8.82 -1.75
C LEU A 30 12.65 9.91 -0.86
N LEU A 31 11.40 9.78 -0.44
CA LEU A 31 10.70 10.85 0.28
C LEU A 31 10.65 10.58 1.78
N LYS A 32 10.49 11.66 2.56
CA LYS A 32 10.32 11.61 4.03
C LYS A 32 11.46 10.85 4.71
N GLY A 33 11.18 9.72 5.39
CA GLY A 33 12.19 8.91 6.05
C GLY A 33 13.32 8.48 5.11
N GLY A 34 13.02 8.28 3.83
CA GLY A 34 13.99 7.89 2.81
C GLY A 34 15.04 8.95 2.47
N ALA A 35 14.78 10.24 2.72
CA ALA A 35 15.73 11.35 2.56
C ALA A 35 16.63 11.28 1.29
N ASN A 36 16.02 10.97 0.13
CA ASN A 36 16.66 10.78 -1.17
C ASN A 36 17.69 9.62 -1.27
N LYS A 37 17.75 8.73 -0.28
CA LYS A 37 18.67 7.58 -0.27
C LYS A 37 18.20 6.44 -1.18
N GLY A 38 16.88 6.25 -1.31
CA GLY A 38 16.31 5.27 -2.25
C GLY A 38 16.49 3.81 -1.82
N TYR A 39 16.68 3.53 -0.53
CA TYR A 39 16.84 2.15 -0.04
C TYR A 39 15.57 1.31 -0.25
N THR A 40 15.78 0.00 -0.44
CA THR A 40 14.73 -1.03 -0.38
C THR A 40 14.62 -1.62 1.02
N CYS A 41 13.48 -2.24 1.32
CA CYS A 41 13.30 -2.91 2.59
C CYS A 41 13.86 -4.34 2.64
N PHE A 42 14.12 -4.83 3.85
CA PHE A 42 14.55 -6.21 4.12
C PHE A 42 13.37 -7.18 4.25
N LYS A 43 13.64 -8.49 4.28
CA LYS A 43 12.63 -9.56 4.18
C LYS A 43 11.58 -9.52 5.28
N GLU A 44 11.98 -9.23 6.51
CA GLU A 44 11.11 -9.23 7.69
C GLU A 44 10.15 -8.03 7.70
N LYS A 45 10.48 -6.95 6.99
CA LYS A 45 9.70 -5.71 6.89
C LYS A 45 9.60 -5.26 5.44
N ALA A 46 9.07 -6.13 4.59
CA ALA A 46 9.22 -6.04 3.14
C ALA A 46 8.62 -4.80 2.47
N CYS A 47 7.73 -4.06 3.13
CA CYS A 47 6.94 -2.99 2.52
C CYS A 47 7.48 -1.61 2.90
N CYS A 48 7.73 -0.78 1.90
CA CYS A 48 8.06 0.63 2.11
C CYS A 48 6.79 1.47 2.20
N SER A 49 6.45 1.98 3.38
CA SER A 49 5.26 2.84 3.56
C SER A 49 5.40 4.17 2.83
N SER A 50 4.28 4.88 2.63
CA SER A 50 4.26 6.26 2.12
C SER A 50 5.00 7.27 3.00
N SER A 51 5.43 6.86 4.20
CA SER A 51 6.23 7.66 5.13
C SER A 51 7.74 7.44 5.00
N GLY A 52 8.17 6.52 4.13
CA GLY A 52 9.58 6.22 3.90
C GLY A 52 10.20 5.32 4.96
N TYR A 53 9.40 4.41 5.53
CA TYR A 53 9.84 3.42 6.51
C TYR A 53 9.39 2.01 6.15
N CYS A 54 10.22 1.04 6.46
CA CYS A 54 9.98 -0.38 6.25
C CYS A 54 9.09 -0.98 7.34
N GLY A 55 8.10 -1.77 6.92
CA GLY A 55 7.22 -2.55 7.80
C GLY A 55 6.61 -3.74 7.09
N ALA A 56 5.76 -4.49 7.80
CA ALA A 56 5.09 -5.69 7.27
C ALA A 56 3.56 -5.64 7.43
N GLU A 57 3.07 -4.69 8.21
CA GLU A 57 1.66 -4.51 8.52
C GLU A 57 0.92 -3.82 7.37
N ASP A 58 -0.41 -3.88 7.40
CA ASP A 58 -1.29 -3.32 6.38
C ASP A 58 -1.05 -1.82 6.14
N ALA A 59 -0.76 -1.06 7.19
CA ALA A 59 -0.41 0.36 7.07
C ALA A 59 0.85 0.62 6.21
N TYR A 60 1.72 -0.37 6.05
CA TYR A 60 2.91 -0.31 5.21
C TYR A 60 2.68 -0.94 3.84
N CYS A 61 1.97 -2.06 3.81
CA CYS A 61 1.87 -2.91 2.63
C CYS A 61 0.66 -2.64 1.74
N LEU A 62 -0.36 -1.92 2.23
CA LEU A 62 -1.53 -1.62 1.40
C LEU A 62 -1.20 -0.51 0.40
N THR A 63 -1.53 -0.75 -0.86
CA THR A 63 -1.38 0.27 -1.92
C THR A 63 -2.24 1.50 -1.64
N SER A 64 -3.41 1.31 -1.00
CA SER A 64 -4.28 2.38 -0.50
C SER A 64 -3.68 3.19 0.66
N ALA A 65 -2.74 2.62 1.43
CA ALA A 65 -1.94 3.34 2.43
C ALA A 65 -0.68 4.00 1.82
N GLY A 66 -0.48 3.83 0.51
CA GLY A 66 0.63 4.40 -0.25
C GLY A 66 1.92 3.59 -0.17
N CYS A 67 1.84 2.26 -0.08
CA CYS A 67 2.99 1.37 -0.22
C CYS A 67 3.79 1.69 -1.50
N GLN A 68 5.10 1.91 -1.36
CA GLN A 68 6.02 2.26 -2.42
C GLN A 68 6.67 0.98 -2.99
N GLY A 69 6.04 0.40 -4.02
CA GLY A 69 6.48 -0.87 -4.61
C GLY A 69 7.93 -0.87 -5.10
N SER A 70 8.39 0.23 -5.69
CA SER A 70 9.78 0.37 -6.19
C SER A 70 10.85 0.35 -5.11
N TYR A 71 10.46 0.55 -3.84
CA TYR A 71 11.36 0.56 -2.68
C TYR A 71 11.00 -0.53 -1.66
N SER A 72 10.14 -1.46 -2.06
CA SER A 72 9.81 -2.65 -1.28
C SER A 72 10.71 -3.82 -1.70
N ASN A 73 10.84 -4.83 -0.86
CA ASN A 73 11.78 -5.96 -1.09
C ASN A 73 11.40 -6.85 -2.30
N ALA A 74 10.13 -6.83 -2.71
CA ALA A 74 9.65 -7.61 -3.84
C ALA A 74 8.49 -6.91 -4.53
N THR A 75 8.29 -7.22 -5.82
CA THR A 75 7.21 -6.68 -6.66
C THR A 75 5.81 -6.94 -6.11
N SER A 76 5.64 -7.98 -5.29
CA SER A 76 4.38 -8.35 -4.64
C SER A 76 4.32 -7.99 -3.15
N ALA A 77 5.25 -7.18 -2.64
CA ALA A 77 5.20 -6.73 -1.24
C ALA A 77 4.01 -5.79 -0.99
N CYS A 78 3.75 -4.88 -1.92
CA CYS A 78 2.55 -4.05 -1.89
C CYS A 78 1.34 -4.81 -2.42
N ARG A 79 0.19 -4.68 -1.76
CA ARG A 79 -1.06 -5.34 -2.16
C ARG A 79 -2.26 -4.41 -2.03
N ALA A 80 -3.28 -4.64 -2.85
CA ALA A 80 -4.55 -3.95 -2.69
C ALA A 80 -5.32 -4.49 -1.47
N PRO A 81 -6.15 -3.66 -0.81
CA PRO A 81 -7.15 -4.14 0.14
C PRO A 81 -8.10 -5.13 -0.54
N VAL A 82 -8.50 -6.15 0.21
CA VAL A 82 -9.53 -7.11 -0.18
C VAL A 82 -10.85 -6.67 0.48
N PRO A 83 -11.85 -6.24 -0.31
CA PRO A 83 -13.11 -5.73 0.23
C PRO A 83 -13.77 -6.69 1.22
N GLY A 84 -14.21 -6.16 2.37
CA GLY A 84 -14.89 -6.92 3.42
C GLY A 84 -13.99 -7.79 4.28
N THR A 85 -12.68 -7.83 4.02
CA THR A 85 -11.74 -8.66 4.80
C THR A 85 -10.52 -7.88 5.31
N THR A 86 -9.98 -6.95 4.53
CA THR A 86 -8.88 -6.08 4.97
C THR A 86 -9.37 -5.12 6.04
N ILE A 87 -8.70 -5.13 7.19
CA ILE A 87 -9.03 -4.25 8.32
C ILE A 87 -8.61 -2.82 7.99
N SER A 88 -9.47 -1.87 8.35
CA SER A 88 -9.23 -0.44 8.17
C SER A 88 -7.94 0.00 8.86
N VAL A 89 -7.17 0.83 8.16
CA VAL A 89 -5.94 1.45 8.66
C VAL A 89 -6.08 2.96 8.90
N ASP A 90 -7.23 3.53 8.55
CA ASP A 90 -7.50 4.97 8.61
C ASP A 90 -8.88 5.31 9.21
N GLY A 91 -9.61 4.30 9.69
CA GLY A 91 -10.95 4.43 10.26
C GLY A 91 -12.07 4.42 9.22
N THR A 92 -11.77 4.46 7.92
CA THR A 92 -12.77 4.33 6.86
C THR A 92 -13.16 2.87 6.65
N CYS A 93 -14.36 2.63 6.15
CA CYS A 93 -14.87 1.28 5.92
C CYS A 93 -15.95 1.28 4.85
N GLY A 94 -16.28 0.08 4.36
CA GLY A 94 -17.37 -0.05 3.42
C GLY A 94 -16.96 0.27 1.99
N SER A 95 -17.98 0.33 1.14
CA SER A 95 -17.85 0.63 -0.28
C SER A 95 -18.60 1.92 -0.67
N LYS A 96 -19.03 2.70 0.32
CA LYS A 96 -19.82 3.92 0.17
C LYS A 96 -19.19 5.08 0.93
N GLU A 97 -19.42 6.29 0.44
CA GLU A 97 -18.97 7.54 1.06
C GLU A 97 -17.45 7.57 1.29
N ALA A 98 -16.99 7.62 2.56
CA ALA A 98 -15.56 7.56 2.87
C ALA A 98 -14.93 6.19 2.56
N GLY A 99 -15.74 5.12 2.47
CA GLY A 99 -15.35 3.75 2.18
C GLY A 99 -14.93 3.50 0.73
N LYS A 100 -13.81 4.06 0.30
CA LYS A 100 -13.33 3.91 -1.09
C LYS A 100 -12.60 2.60 -1.36
N PHE A 101 -12.12 1.94 -0.30
CA PHE A 101 -11.21 0.80 -0.41
C PHE A 101 -11.81 -0.52 0.08
N GLY A 102 -13.08 -0.54 0.50
CA GLY A 102 -13.72 -1.78 0.95
C GLY A 102 -13.22 -2.27 2.30
N TYR A 103 -12.66 -1.41 3.15
CA TYR A 103 -12.16 -1.84 4.45
C TYR A 103 -13.27 -2.35 5.37
N LYS A 104 -12.90 -3.30 6.22
CA LYS A 104 -13.71 -3.77 7.34
C LYS A 104 -13.28 -3.08 8.63
N CYS A 105 -14.22 -2.78 9.50
CA CYS A 105 -13.92 -2.23 10.81
C CYS A 105 -13.23 -3.26 11.73
N PRO A 106 -12.31 -2.80 12.60
CA PRO A 106 -11.64 -3.67 13.55
C PRO A 106 -12.62 -4.17 14.62
N GLY A 107 -12.32 -5.35 15.18
CA GLY A 107 -13.08 -5.91 16.30
C GLY A 107 -14.58 -6.06 16.01
N THR A 108 -15.40 -5.49 16.89
CA THR A 108 -16.88 -5.53 16.82
C THR A 108 -17.48 -4.21 16.34
N ASP A 109 -16.67 -3.30 15.81
CA ASP A 109 -17.17 -2.02 15.32
C ASP A 109 -18.05 -2.20 14.08
N CYS A 110 -18.91 -1.21 13.88
CA CYS A 110 -19.86 -1.13 12.79
C CYS A 110 -19.34 -0.20 11.72
N CYS A 111 -19.71 -0.50 10.47
CA CYS A 111 -19.40 0.40 9.37
C CYS A 111 -20.63 1.25 9.06
N SER A 112 -20.58 2.54 9.37
CA SER A 112 -21.72 3.45 9.17
C SER A 112 -22.08 3.62 7.69
N ALA A 113 -23.27 4.15 7.42
CA ALA A 113 -23.65 4.59 6.07
C ALA A 113 -22.64 5.60 5.48
N ALA A 114 -22.01 6.42 6.34
CA ALA A 114 -21.01 7.41 5.96
C ALA A 114 -19.61 6.81 5.69
N GLY A 115 -19.44 5.49 5.85
CA GLY A 115 -18.18 4.80 5.56
C GLY A 115 -17.13 4.98 6.64
N TRP A 116 -17.55 5.09 7.90
CA TRP A 116 -16.66 5.21 9.07
C TRP A 116 -16.91 4.13 10.09
N CYS A 117 -15.84 3.67 10.73
CA CYS A 117 -15.90 2.74 11.84
C CYS A 117 -16.32 3.42 13.13
N GLY A 118 -17.24 2.79 13.84
CA GLY A 118 -17.65 3.21 15.18
C GLY A 118 -18.65 2.25 15.79
N ASN A 119 -19.05 2.52 17.03
CA ASN A 119 -19.89 1.62 17.83
C ASN A 119 -21.17 2.28 18.35
N THR A 120 -21.49 3.50 17.90
CA THR A 120 -22.75 4.17 18.26
C THR A 120 -23.92 3.62 17.44
N ASN A 121 -25.15 3.91 17.88
CA ASN A 121 -26.35 3.48 17.18
C ASN A 121 -26.37 3.95 15.71
N ASP A 122 -25.92 5.18 15.43
CA ASP A 122 -25.87 5.72 14.07
C ASP A 122 -24.90 4.96 13.16
N HIS A 123 -23.85 4.37 13.73
CA HIS A 123 -22.92 3.51 13.00
C HIS A 123 -23.47 2.10 12.80
N CYS A 124 -24.15 1.57 13.80
CA CYS A 124 -24.50 0.15 13.88
C CYS A 124 -25.87 -0.21 13.36
N SER A 125 -26.82 0.72 13.39
CA SER A 125 -28.21 0.42 13.03
C SER A 125 -28.34 0.12 11.54
N ALA A 126 -28.94 -1.03 11.22
CA ALA A 126 -29.33 -1.32 9.85
C ALA A 126 -30.29 -0.24 9.29
N ALA A 127 -31.12 0.35 10.15
CA ALA A 127 -32.06 1.41 9.75
C ALA A 127 -31.37 2.72 9.38
N THR A 128 -30.19 3.02 9.95
CA THR A 128 -29.37 4.18 9.56
C THR A 128 -28.38 3.85 8.45
N GLY A 129 -28.43 2.63 7.90
CA GLY A 129 -27.65 2.22 6.73
C GLY A 129 -26.28 1.66 7.05
N CYS A 130 -26.10 1.01 8.21
CA CYS A 130 -24.88 0.23 8.48
C CYS A 130 -24.56 -0.73 7.31
N GLN A 131 -23.31 -0.70 6.86
CA GLN A 131 -22.84 -1.44 5.69
C GLN A 131 -22.50 -2.89 6.06
N ALA A 132 -23.52 -3.75 5.99
CA ALA A 132 -23.37 -5.19 6.22
C ALA A 132 -22.29 -5.79 5.32
N GLY A 133 -21.36 -6.55 5.92
CA GLY A 133 -20.15 -7.08 5.27
C GLY A 133 -18.86 -6.34 5.62
N PHE A 134 -18.96 -5.10 6.12
CA PHE A 134 -17.81 -4.27 6.49
C PHE A 134 -17.78 -3.92 7.99
N GLY A 135 -18.75 -4.38 8.78
CA GLY A 135 -18.79 -4.23 10.23
C GLY A 135 -19.89 -5.08 10.87
N THR A 136 -20.05 -4.96 12.19
CA THR A 136 -21.01 -5.75 12.99
C THR A 136 -22.35 -5.02 13.16
N CYS A 137 -23.13 -4.93 12.08
CA CYS A 137 -24.43 -4.24 12.09
C CYS A 137 -25.48 -4.92 12.99
N LYS A 138 -26.44 -4.14 13.50
CA LYS A 138 -27.52 -4.58 14.39
C LYS A 138 -28.89 -4.16 13.89
#